data_AF-A0A3P8G6E5-F1
#
_entry.id   AF-A0A3P8G6E5-F1
#
_cell.length_a   1.000
_cell.length_b   1.000
_cell.length_c   1.000
_cell.angle_alpha   90.00
_cell.angle_beta   90.00
_cell.angle_gamma   90.00
#
_symmetry.space_group_name_H-M   'P 1'
#
loop_
_entity.id
_entity.type
_entity.pdbx_description
1 polymer ?
#
loop_
_entity_poly.entity_id
_entity_poly.type
_entity_poly.pdbx_seq_one_letter_code
_entity_poly.pdbx_strand_id
1 'polypeptide(L)'
;MEEVEGFNGFTDFCNTFTLSRGKNVDEDEDNYAGEFKGTFRIYPLPEDPKEQLPVRYFEKLSVSSDPEECMLRVYIIRAIDLQPSDSSGLADPYVEIIVGQHKVNSKDKYLPNTLNPEFGKMFQMKCILPIEKELHVIVKDYDAVGADDVIGQTDIDLENRRLTKYRATCGLPQSYCVSGPNQWRDSKLPSEILLAVCDSYSLPAPQYGETTDIKPNPSCRVGQRVFVLEDFERGMVPNPHLGPPKERLALHILNKLPLVKEHVETRLLYSPLQPNIEQVS
;
A
#
# COMPACT_ATOMS: atom_id res chain seq x y z
N MET A 1 -1.75 -8.26 -0.02
CA MET A 1 -1.51 -7.48 -1.27
C MET A 1 -0.07 -7.67 -1.78
N GLU A 2 0.87 -7.75 -0.85
CA GLU A 2 2.31 -7.98 -0.98
C GLU A 2 2.65 -9.32 -1.65
N GLU A 3 1.82 -10.33 -1.41
CA GLU A 3 1.99 -11.71 -1.89
C GLU A 3 1.45 -11.92 -3.32
N VAL A 4 0.85 -10.91 -3.93
CA VAL A 4 0.38 -11.01 -5.32
C VAL A 4 1.59 -11.15 -6.25
N GLU A 5 1.56 -12.15 -7.12
CA GLU A 5 2.62 -12.44 -8.09
C GLU A 5 2.95 -11.18 -8.92
N GLY A 6 4.23 -10.82 -8.95
CA GLY A 6 4.72 -9.62 -9.63
C GLY A 6 5.03 -8.43 -8.72
N PHE A 7 4.46 -8.38 -7.50
CA PHE A 7 4.76 -7.32 -6.53
C PHE A 7 5.91 -7.64 -5.58
N ASN A 8 6.27 -8.92 -5.41
CA ASN A 8 7.45 -9.38 -4.67
C ASN A 8 7.57 -8.73 -3.27
N GLY A 9 6.49 -8.71 -2.49
CA GLY A 9 6.54 -8.14 -1.14
C GLY A 9 6.77 -6.63 -1.07
N PHE A 10 6.69 -5.92 -2.20
CA PHE A 10 7.04 -4.50 -2.30
C PHE A 10 8.50 -4.19 -1.94
N THR A 11 9.41 -5.15 -2.11
CA THR A 11 10.86 -4.99 -1.82
C THR A 11 11.67 -4.62 -3.07
N ASP A 12 11.07 -3.95 -4.05
CA ASP A 12 11.70 -3.65 -5.34
C ASP A 12 12.77 -2.54 -5.27
N PHE A 13 12.72 -1.71 -4.22
CA PHE A 13 13.67 -0.62 -3.98
C PHE A 13 14.81 -1.03 -3.04
N CYS A 14 14.54 -1.89 -2.06
CA CYS A 14 15.56 -2.45 -1.18
C CYS A 14 15.21 -3.80 -0.57
N ASN A 15 16.27 -4.49 -0.11
CA ASN A 15 16.15 -5.72 0.65
C ASN A 15 16.21 -5.42 2.15
N THR A 16 15.49 -6.21 2.94
CA THR A 16 15.55 -6.16 4.41
C THR A 16 16.50 -7.24 4.90
N PHE A 17 17.45 -6.85 5.76
CA PHE A 17 18.44 -7.73 6.37
C PHE A 17 18.27 -7.69 7.89
N THR A 18 17.94 -8.84 8.47
CA THR A 18 17.86 -9.00 9.93
C THR A 18 19.26 -8.96 10.52
N LEU A 19 19.45 -8.15 11.56
CA LEU A 19 20.70 -8.04 12.31
C LEU A 19 20.56 -8.84 13.59
N SER A 20 21.53 -9.71 13.88
CA SER A 20 21.60 -10.46 15.12
C SER A 20 22.85 -10.13 15.93
N ARG A 21 22.77 -10.28 17.25
CA ARG A 21 23.89 -10.14 18.18
C ARG A 21 24.64 -11.47 18.26
N GLY A 22 25.98 -11.44 18.13
CA GLY A 22 26.83 -12.63 18.29
C GLY A 22 27.29 -13.25 16.97
N LYS A 23 28.11 -14.31 17.06
CA LYS A 23 28.73 -15.01 15.91
C LYS A 23 28.00 -16.29 15.49
N ASN A 24 27.11 -16.82 16.33
CA ASN A 24 26.35 -18.03 16.04
C ASN A 24 24.92 -17.62 15.65
N VAL A 25 24.49 -18.09 14.48
CA VAL A 25 23.17 -17.80 13.90
C VAL A 25 22.12 -18.83 14.39
N ASP A 26 22.54 -19.80 15.19
CA ASP A 26 21.70 -20.89 15.66
C ASP A 26 20.97 -20.49 16.97
N GLU A 27 19.65 -20.32 16.83
CA GLU A 27 18.60 -20.76 17.77
C GLU A 27 18.21 -19.91 19.00
N ASP A 28 18.58 -18.63 19.13
CA ASP A 28 17.96 -17.78 20.17
C ASP A 28 17.25 -16.55 19.55
N GLU A 29 15.92 -16.48 19.65
CA GLU A 29 15.10 -15.29 19.33
C GLU A 29 15.60 -14.03 20.07
N ASP A 30 16.24 -14.21 21.23
CA ASP A 30 16.84 -13.15 22.04
C ASP A 30 18.05 -12.45 21.38
N ASN A 31 18.57 -12.97 20.27
CA ASN A 31 19.68 -12.36 19.55
C ASN A 31 19.26 -11.28 18.55
N TYR A 32 17.96 -10.98 18.37
CA TYR A 32 17.52 -9.93 17.46
C TYR A 32 18.07 -8.55 17.86
N ALA A 33 18.75 -7.89 16.92
CA ALA A 33 19.35 -6.56 17.12
C ALA A 33 18.65 -5.44 16.34
N GLY A 34 17.81 -5.80 15.36
CA GLY A 34 17.12 -4.87 14.48
C GLY A 34 17.15 -5.31 13.02
N GLU A 35 16.75 -4.40 12.14
CA GLU A 35 16.75 -4.60 10.69
C GLU A 35 17.53 -3.50 9.99
N PHE A 36 18.21 -3.87 8.92
CA PHE A 36 18.82 -2.96 7.97
C PHE A 36 18.14 -3.11 6.62
N LYS A 37 17.58 -2.02 6.09
CA LYS A 37 17.04 -1.97 4.74
C LYS A 37 18.02 -1.30 3.80
N GLY A 38 18.43 -2.01 2.75
CA GLY A 38 19.41 -1.50 1.81
C GLY A 38 19.53 -2.30 0.52
N THR A 39 20.20 -1.71 -0.45
CA THR A 39 20.54 -2.38 -1.71
C THR A 39 21.99 -2.08 -2.03
N PHE A 40 22.74 -3.10 -2.39
CA PHE A 40 24.08 -2.97 -2.94
C PHE A 40 24.10 -3.56 -4.34
N ARG A 41 24.85 -2.92 -5.24
CA ARG A 41 25.20 -3.48 -6.55
C ARG A 41 26.69 -3.31 -6.76
N ILE A 42 27.32 -4.39 -7.17
CA ILE A 42 28.72 -4.41 -7.54
C ILE A 42 28.78 -4.19 -9.05
N TYR A 43 29.51 -3.16 -9.46
CA TYR A 43 29.75 -2.86 -10.87
C TYR A 43 31.19 -3.22 -11.20
N PRO A 44 31.43 -4.00 -12.27
CA PRO A 44 32.78 -4.19 -12.75
C PRO A 44 33.34 -2.85 -13.22
N LEU A 45 34.60 -2.56 -12.87
CA LEU A 45 35.30 -1.41 -13.42
C LEU A 45 35.79 -1.76 -14.83
N PRO A 46 35.66 -0.84 -15.81
CA PRO A 46 36.29 -1.01 -17.11
C PRO A 46 37.81 -1.18 -16.96
N GLU A 47 38.42 -2.01 -17.80
CA GLU A 47 39.88 -2.21 -17.81
C GLU A 47 40.61 -0.95 -18.31
N ASP A 48 40.01 -0.20 -19.24
CA ASP A 48 40.51 1.10 -19.71
C ASP A 48 39.90 2.23 -18.86
N PRO A 49 40.72 3.03 -18.15
CA PRO A 49 40.28 4.20 -17.39
C PRO A 49 39.57 5.29 -18.22
N LYS A 50 39.64 5.23 -19.56
CA LYS A 50 38.97 6.17 -20.47
C LYS A 50 37.58 5.72 -20.90
N GLU A 51 37.21 4.47 -20.66
CA GLU A 51 35.86 3.98 -20.95
C GLU A 51 34.82 4.57 -20.00
N GLN A 52 33.60 4.71 -20.49
CA GLN A 52 32.49 5.20 -19.67
C GLN A 52 32.17 4.19 -18.57
N LEU A 53 32.13 4.66 -17.32
CA LEU A 53 31.71 3.84 -16.20
C LEU A 53 30.28 3.32 -16.45
N PRO A 54 29.98 2.09 -16.03
CA PRO A 54 28.63 1.58 -16.11
C PRO A 54 27.66 2.50 -15.36
N VAL A 55 26.49 2.71 -15.94
CA VAL A 55 25.45 3.57 -15.36
C VAL A 55 25.10 3.05 -13.96
N ARG A 56 25.32 3.90 -12.96
CA ARG A 56 25.03 3.56 -11.56
C ARG A 56 23.52 3.58 -11.36
N TYR A 57 22.96 2.40 -11.14
CA TYR A 57 21.52 2.16 -11.01
C TYR A 57 20.86 2.96 -9.86
N PHE A 58 21.65 3.37 -8.86
CA PHE A 58 21.17 4.07 -7.66
C PHE A 58 21.07 5.58 -7.78
N GLU A 59 21.62 6.21 -8.84
CA GLU A 59 21.59 7.68 -8.97
C GLU A 59 20.18 8.26 -9.11
N LYS A 60 19.17 7.42 -9.37
CA LYS A 60 17.77 7.83 -9.57
C LYS A 60 16.77 7.18 -8.60
N LEU A 61 17.21 6.34 -7.67
CA LEU A 61 16.34 5.87 -6.59
C LEU A 61 16.26 7.00 -5.56
N SER A 62 15.45 8.02 -5.85
CA SER A 62 15.18 9.17 -4.98
C SER A 62 14.27 8.77 -3.82
N VAL A 63 14.68 7.75 -3.06
CA VAL A 63 14.07 7.45 -1.77
C VAL A 63 14.77 8.36 -0.77
N SER A 64 14.08 9.43 -0.36
CA SER A 64 14.60 10.23 0.74
C SER A 64 14.61 9.36 1.99
N SER A 65 15.72 9.37 2.71
CA SER A 65 15.82 8.79 4.06
C SER A 65 15.28 9.74 5.13
N ASP A 66 14.86 10.95 4.76
CA ASP A 66 14.38 11.94 5.71
C ASP A 66 13.02 11.52 6.28
N PRO A 67 12.82 11.62 7.60
CA PRO A 67 11.53 11.33 8.21
C PRO A 67 10.39 12.18 7.61
N GLU A 68 9.32 11.52 7.16
CA GLU A 68 8.13 12.14 6.58
C GLU A 68 6.89 11.86 7.45
N GLU A 69 6.19 12.91 7.89
CA GLU A 69 4.88 12.76 8.54
C GLU A 69 3.83 12.33 7.51
N CYS A 70 3.22 11.17 7.73
CA CYS A 70 2.21 10.56 6.87
C CYS A 70 0.86 10.48 7.61
N MET A 71 -0.23 10.62 6.86
CA MET A 71 -1.59 10.35 7.36
C MET A 71 -2.01 8.94 6.93
N LEU A 72 -2.14 8.04 7.89
CA LEU A 72 -2.61 6.68 7.69
C LEU A 72 -4.12 6.60 7.87
N ARG A 73 -4.82 6.01 6.89
CA ARG A 73 -6.24 5.63 6.99
C ARG A 73 -6.38 4.13 6.77
N VAL A 74 -6.87 3.43 7.78
CA VAL A 74 -7.08 1.98 7.76
C VAL A 74 -8.58 1.71 7.71
N TYR A 75 -9.04 1.08 6.64
CA TYR A 75 -10.43 0.68 6.47
C TYR A 75 -10.55 -0.82 6.76
N ILE A 76 -11.29 -1.17 7.82
CA ILE A 76 -11.53 -2.56 8.21
C ILE A 76 -13.00 -2.88 7.90
N ILE A 77 -13.21 -3.76 6.93
CA ILE A 77 -14.55 -4.09 6.42
C ILE A 77 -15.19 -5.17 7.26
N ARG A 78 -14.55 -6.34 7.35
CA ARG A 78 -15.06 -7.51 8.07
C ARG A 78 -13.92 -8.48 8.41
N ALA A 79 -14.19 -9.40 9.32
CA ALA A 79 -13.43 -10.65 9.47
C ALA A 79 -14.35 -11.85 9.21
N ILE A 80 -13.76 -12.99 8.89
CA ILE A 80 -14.47 -14.21 8.51
C ILE A 80 -13.94 -15.35 9.37
N ASP A 81 -14.84 -16.22 9.82
CA ASP A 81 -14.55 -17.47 10.53
C ASP A 81 -13.52 -17.37 11.69
N LEU A 82 -13.63 -16.31 12.50
CA LEU A 82 -12.79 -16.11 13.69
C LEU A 82 -12.75 -17.35 14.59
N GLN A 83 -11.59 -17.61 15.21
CA GLN A 83 -11.50 -18.67 16.20
C GLN A 83 -12.30 -18.28 17.46
N PRO A 84 -13.16 -19.17 17.97
CA PRO A 84 -13.86 -18.93 19.22
C PRO A 84 -12.89 -18.85 20.39
N SER A 85 -12.96 -17.79 21.19
CA SER A 85 -12.25 -17.70 22.47
C SER A 85 -13.16 -18.05 23.65
N ASP A 86 -14.47 -17.85 23.51
CA ASP A 86 -15.43 -18.05 24.60
C ASP A 86 -15.99 -19.47 24.71
N SER A 87 -16.41 -19.80 25.94
CA SER A 87 -17.16 -21.02 26.27
C SER A 87 -18.49 -21.18 25.49
N SER A 88 -19.01 -20.09 24.93
CA SER A 88 -20.20 -20.07 24.07
C SER A 88 -19.93 -20.63 22.67
N GLY A 89 -18.66 -20.78 22.28
CA GLY A 89 -18.25 -21.11 20.92
C GLY A 89 -18.38 -19.95 19.93
N LEU A 90 -18.57 -18.72 20.44
CA LEU A 90 -18.59 -17.48 19.67
C LEU A 90 -17.52 -16.51 20.21
N ALA A 91 -17.53 -15.27 19.71
CA ALA A 91 -16.67 -14.19 20.19
C ALA A 91 -17.46 -12.87 20.15
N ASP A 92 -16.97 -11.88 20.88
CA ASP A 92 -17.40 -10.49 20.93
C ASP A 92 -16.33 -9.57 20.27
N PRO A 93 -16.00 -9.75 18.98
CA PRO A 93 -14.81 -9.16 18.37
C PRO A 93 -14.82 -7.63 18.28
N TYR A 94 -13.65 -7.04 18.48
CA TYR A 94 -13.32 -5.66 18.13
C TYR A 94 -11.90 -5.54 17.55
N VAL A 95 -11.61 -4.41 16.91
CA VAL A 95 -10.31 -4.16 16.26
C VAL A 95 -9.49 -3.18 17.08
N GLU A 96 -8.19 -3.46 17.19
CA GLU A 96 -7.16 -2.59 17.71
C GLU A 96 -6.09 -2.37 16.63
N ILE A 97 -5.73 -1.11 16.40
CA ILE A 97 -4.72 -0.70 15.43
C ILE A 97 -3.59 0.00 16.17
N ILE A 98 -2.35 -0.42 15.90
CA ILE A 98 -1.14 0.14 16.52
C ILE A 98 -0.14 0.52 15.44
N VAL A 99 0.43 1.72 15.51
CA VAL A 99 1.54 2.19 14.67
C VAL A 99 2.47 3.04 15.53
N GLY A 100 3.73 2.64 15.69
CA GLY A 100 4.66 3.33 16.58
C GLY A 100 4.11 3.41 18.01
N GLN A 101 3.97 4.63 18.54
CA GLN A 101 3.37 4.87 19.87
C GLN A 101 1.85 5.12 19.83
N HIS A 102 1.25 5.16 18.64
CA HIS A 102 -0.17 5.42 18.47
C HIS A 102 -0.98 4.11 18.53
N LYS A 103 -2.02 4.10 19.38
CA LYS A 103 -2.93 2.98 19.54
C LYS A 103 -4.37 3.47 19.56
N VAL A 104 -5.20 2.89 18.72
CA VAL A 104 -6.65 3.13 18.66
C VAL A 104 -7.38 1.80 18.61
N ASN A 105 -8.56 1.72 19.20
CA ASN A 105 -9.38 0.51 19.13
C ASN A 105 -10.86 0.85 18.99
N SER A 106 -11.66 -0.16 18.74
CA SER A 106 -13.12 -0.04 18.68
C SER A 106 -13.83 -0.87 19.74
N LYS A 107 -13.20 -1.01 20.93
CA LYS A 107 -13.70 -1.84 22.04
C LYS A 107 -15.08 -1.38 22.52
N ASP A 108 -15.33 -0.07 22.51
CA ASP A 108 -16.63 0.55 22.85
C ASP A 108 -17.79 0.11 21.93
N LYS A 109 -17.45 -0.42 20.76
CA LYS A 109 -18.38 -0.85 19.71
C LYS A 109 -17.99 -2.24 19.21
N TYR A 110 -17.71 -3.16 20.14
CA TYR A 110 -17.53 -4.57 19.84
C TYR A 110 -18.82 -5.16 19.22
N LEU A 111 -18.68 -6.27 18.50
CA LEU A 111 -19.79 -6.93 17.83
C LEU A 111 -20.10 -8.23 18.56
N PRO A 112 -21.24 -8.33 19.28
CA PRO A 112 -21.47 -9.47 20.15
C PRO A 112 -21.79 -10.76 19.39
N ASN A 113 -21.34 -11.90 19.94
CA ASN A 113 -21.72 -13.26 19.56
C ASN A 113 -21.58 -13.55 18.05
N THR A 114 -20.44 -13.24 17.46
CA THR A 114 -20.18 -13.50 16.03
C THR A 114 -18.73 -13.88 15.74
N LEU A 115 -18.56 -14.87 14.87
CA LEU A 115 -17.25 -15.22 14.28
C LEU A 115 -17.05 -14.55 12.91
N ASN A 116 -18.06 -13.86 12.39
CA ASN A 116 -18.06 -13.21 11.08
C ASN A 116 -18.44 -11.72 11.22
N PRO A 117 -17.66 -10.91 11.96
CA PRO A 117 -18.01 -9.52 12.23
C PRO A 117 -17.90 -8.65 10.97
N GLU A 118 -18.94 -7.85 10.71
CA GLU A 118 -18.90 -6.75 9.74
C GLU A 118 -18.61 -5.43 10.47
N PHE A 119 -17.33 -5.04 10.53
CA PHE A 119 -16.91 -3.83 11.22
C PHE A 119 -17.34 -2.55 10.48
N GLY A 120 -17.01 -2.44 9.18
CA GLY A 120 -17.25 -1.25 8.38
C GLY A 120 -16.64 0.04 8.94
N LYS A 121 -15.47 -0.05 9.60
CA LYS A 121 -14.85 1.08 10.32
C LYS A 121 -13.63 1.63 9.60
N MET A 122 -13.40 2.94 9.78
CA MET A 122 -12.19 3.63 9.35
C MET A 122 -11.46 4.19 10.57
N PHE A 123 -10.17 3.87 10.68
CA PHE A 123 -9.25 4.42 11.68
C PHE A 123 -8.30 5.37 10.97
N GLN A 124 -8.05 6.54 11.57
CA GLN A 124 -7.11 7.54 11.04
C GLN A 124 -6.09 7.92 12.10
N MET A 125 -4.82 7.88 11.74
CA MET A 125 -3.71 8.28 12.61
C MET A 125 -2.57 8.89 11.79
N LYS A 126 -1.72 9.66 12.46
CA LYS A 126 -0.46 10.13 11.89
C LYS A 126 0.64 9.14 12.23
N CYS A 127 1.62 8.99 11.35
CA CYS A 127 2.86 8.28 11.64
C CYS A 127 4.03 8.94 10.93
N ILE A 128 5.25 8.67 11.39
CA ILE A 128 6.48 9.21 10.78
C ILE A 128 7.24 8.06 10.11
N LEU A 129 7.30 8.04 8.77
CA LEU A 129 8.07 7.03 8.04
C LEU A 129 9.50 7.51 7.79
N PRO A 130 10.53 6.64 7.85
CA PRO A 130 10.45 5.19 8.11
C PRO A 130 10.53 4.79 9.59
N ILE A 131 10.46 5.74 10.53
CA ILE A 131 10.61 5.50 11.98
C ILE A 131 9.50 4.57 12.52
N GLU A 132 8.26 4.81 12.12
CA GLU A 132 7.06 4.09 12.52
C GLU A 132 6.52 3.28 11.34
N LYS A 133 7.35 2.36 10.82
CA LYS A 133 7.06 1.58 9.61
C LYS A 133 6.08 0.43 9.82
N GLU A 134 5.93 -0.07 11.04
CA GLU A 134 5.10 -1.24 11.33
C GLU A 134 3.69 -0.84 11.76
N LEU A 135 2.71 -1.31 10.98
CA LEU A 135 1.29 -1.24 11.30
C LEU A 135 0.82 -2.61 11.78
N HIS A 136 0.38 -2.68 13.02
CA HIS A 136 -0.24 -3.85 13.62
C HIS A 136 -1.76 -3.71 13.58
N VAL A 137 -2.43 -4.69 12.99
CA VAL A 137 -3.89 -4.83 13.00
C VAL A 137 -4.24 -6.05 13.83
N ILE A 138 -4.93 -5.85 14.94
CA ILE A 138 -5.22 -6.89 15.94
C ILE A 138 -6.73 -7.00 16.10
N VAL A 139 -7.25 -8.22 16.04
CA VAL A 139 -8.64 -8.55 16.40
C VAL A 139 -8.61 -9.19 17.79
N LYS A 140 -9.43 -8.65 18.69
CA LYS A 140 -9.55 -9.11 20.07
C LYS A 140 -10.98 -9.47 20.41
N ASP A 141 -11.13 -10.39 21.36
CA ASP A 141 -12.40 -10.74 21.98
C ASP A 141 -12.68 -9.83 23.18
N TYR A 142 -13.92 -9.38 23.33
CA TYR A 142 -14.29 -8.54 24.46
C TYR A 142 -14.74 -9.40 25.65
N ASP A 143 -13.97 -9.37 26.73
CA ASP A 143 -14.33 -10.02 27.98
C ASP A 143 -14.91 -9.02 29.00
N ALA A 144 -16.12 -9.32 29.48
CA ALA A 144 -16.74 -8.53 30.54
C ALA A 144 -15.97 -8.63 31.88
N VAL A 145 -15.25 -9.73 32.09
CA VAL A 145 -14.46 -10.01 33.30
C VAL A 145 -13.08 -10.52 32.89
N GLY A 146 -12.03 -9.78 33.22
CA GLY A 146 -10.66 -10.19 32.93
C GLY A 146 -9.99 -9.30 31.90
N ALA A 147 -8.97 -9.84 31.24
CA ALA A 147 -8.27 -9.20 30.14
C ALA A 147 -8.75 -9.80 28.83
N ASP A 148 -9.06 -8.93 27.87
CA ASP A 148 -9.47 -9.29 26.51
C ASP A 148 -8.44 -10.18 25.80
N ASP A 149 -8.93 -11.27 25.21
CA ASP A 149 -8.11 -12.21 24.47
C ASP A 149 -7.77 -11.71 23.04
N VAL A 150 -6.56 -12.00 22.58
CA VAL A 150 -6.16 -11.74 21.18
C VAL A 150 -6.59 -12.93 20.33
N ILE A 151 -7.56 -12.70 19.44
CA ILE A 151 -8.01 -13.70 18.46
C ILE A 151 -6.94 -13.87 17.37
N GLY A 152 -6.43 -12.76 16.85
CA GLY A 152 -5.33 -12.80 15.89
C GLY A 152 -4.89 -11.43 15.41
N GLN A 153 -3.73 -11.40 14.75
CA GLN A 153 -3.10 -10.16 14.28
C GLN A 153 -2.45 -10.33 12.91
N THR A 154 -2.27 -9.21 12.21
CA THR A 154 -1.43 -9.10 11.03
C THR A 154 -0.63 -7.82 11.06
N ASP A 155 0.60 -7.91 10.54
CA ASP A 155 1.50 -6.77 10.42
C ASP A 155 1.65 -6.33 8.97
N ILE A 156 1.87 -5.04 8.79
CA ILE A 156 2.02 -4.37 7.48
C ILE A 156 3.20 -3.42 7.55
N ASP A 157 4.14 -3.57 6.61
CA ASP A 157 5.26 -2.64 6.43
C ASP A 157 4.84 -1.43 5.58
N LEU A 158 4.56 -0.32 6.26
CA LEU A 158 4.14 0.94 5.67
C LEU A 158 5.22 1.58 4.80
N GLU A 159 6.49 1.42 5.16
CA GLU A 159 7.62 1.95 4.40
C GLU A 159 7.69 1.26 3.03
N ASN A 160 7.60 -0.08 2.99
CA ASN A 160 7.60 -0.83 1.73
C ASN A 160 6.43 -0.42 0.83
N ARG A 161 5.23 -0.30 1.41
CA ARG A 161 4.04 0.17 0.68
C ARG A 161 4.18 1.59 0.14
N ARG A 162 4.84 2.47 0.89
CA ARG A 162 5.06 3.87 0.53
C ARG A 162 6.10 4.03 -0.58
N LEU A 163 7.12 3.18 -0.60
CA LEU A 163 8.32 3.35 -1.43
C LEU A 163 8.35 2.47 -2.69
N THR A 164 7.54 1.41 -2.75
CA THR A 164 7.48 0.55 -3.93
C THR A 164 7.09 1.32 -5.20
N LYS A 165 7.74 0.98 -6.33
CA LYS A 165 7.41 1.54 -7.65
C LYS A 165 5.98 1.22 -8.10
N TYR A 166 5.36 0.20 -7.49
CA TYR A 166 3.98 -0.23 -7.79
C TYR A 166 2.93 0.67 -7.15
N ARG A 167 3.35 1.63 -6.31
CA ARG A 167 2.49 2.63 -5.66
C ARG A 167 1.37 2.00 -4.84
N ALA A 168 1.74 1.17 -3.88
CA ALA A 168 0.83 0.47 -2.98
C ALA A 168 0.25 1.36 -1.86
N THR A 169 -0.06 2.63 -2.16
CA THR A 169 -0.65 3.59 -1.23
C THR A 169 -2.17 3.62 -1.35
N CYS A 170 -2.73 4.43 -2.26
CA CYS A 170 -4.13 4.37 -2.66
C CYS A 170 -4.24 3.65 -4.00
N GLY A 171 -4.92 2.50 -4.01
CA GLY A 171 -5.17 1.74 -5.24
C GLY A 171 -5.90 2.59 -6.29
N LEU A 172 -5.49 2.47 -7.55
CA LEU A 172 -6.07 3.25 -8.64
C LEU A 172 -7.50 2.77 -8.96
N PRO A 173 -8.53 3.62 -8.82
CA PRO A 173 -9.88 3.28 -9.24
C PRO A 173 -9.99 3.22 -10.76
N GLN A 174 -11.06 2.59 -11.25
CA GLN A 174 -11.33 2.49 -12.69
C GLN A 174 -11.65 3.86 -13.32
N SER A 175 -12.34 4.74 -12.57
CA SER A 175 -12.85 6.03 -13.04
C SER A 175 -12.49 7.14 -12.07
N TYR A 176 -12.18 8.33 -12.60
CA TYR A 176 -11.90 9.51 -11.79
C TYR A 176 -13.20 10.28 -11.53
N CYS A 177 -13.72 10.18 -10.31
CA CYS A 177 -14.89 10.92 -9.88
C CYS A 177 -14.51 11.98 -8.83
N VAL A 178 -15.09 13.17 -8.92
CA VAL A 178 -14.86 14.28 -7.97
C VAL A 178 -15.88 14.29 -6.82
N SER A 179 -16.94 13.50 -6.93
CA SER A 179 -18.02 13.38 -5.95
C SER A 179 -18.65 11.99 -5.97
N GLY A 180 -19.64 11.76 -5.10
CA GLY A 180 -20.37 10.50 -5.03
C GLY A 180 -19.58 9.37 -4.32
N PRO A 181 -20.12 8.13 -4.32
CA PRO A 181 -19.51 7.02 -3.61
C PRO A 181 -18.13 6.61 -4.15
N ASN A 182 -17.84 6.91 -5.42
CA ASN A 182 -16.57 6.61 -6.09
C ASN A 182 -15.62 7.81 -6.14
N GLN A 183 -15.80 8.79 -5.23
CA GLN A 183 -14.97 9.98 -5.16
C GLN A 183 -13.49 9.62 -5.01
N TRP A 184 -12.64 10.33 -5.73
CA TRP A 184 -11.19 10.20 -5.68
C TRP A 184 -10.66 10.33 -4.24
N ARG A 185 -9.80 9.38 -3.84
CA ARG A 185 -9.34 9.22 -2.45
C ARG A 185 -7.88 9.60 -2.22
N ASP A 186 -7.09 9.67 -3.29
CA ASP A 186 -5.67 10.00 -3.20
C ASP A 186 -5.48 11.51 -3.05
N SER A 187 -4.44 11.91 -2.31
CA SER A 187 -4.11 13.32 -2.11
C SER A 187 -3.55 13.99 -3.37
N LYS A 188 -2.98 13.21 -4.30
CA LYS A 188 -2.46 13.67 -5.58
C LYS A 188 -3.48 13.45 -6.69
N LEU A 189 -3.55 14.37 -7.64
CA LEU A 189 -4.34 14.23 -8.86
C LEU A 189 -3.72 13.18 -9.80
N PRO A 190 -4.52 12.45 -10.59
CA PRO A 190 -4.03 11.49 -11.57
C PRO A 190 -2.91 12.04 -12.47
N SER A 191 -3.00 13.31 -12.90
CA SER A 191 -1.98 13.94 -13.74
C SER A 191 -0.65 14.18 -13.02
N GLU A 192 -0.68 14.52 -11.73
CA GLU A 192 0.52 14.67 -10.88
C GLU A 192 1.20 13.33 -10.63
N ILE A 193 0.40 12.28 -10.46
CA ILE A 193 0.87 10.91 -10.31
C ILE A 193 1.55 10.46 -11.60
N LEU A 194 0.89 10.68 -12.74
CA LEU A 194 1.44 10.30 -14.05
C LEU A 194 2.76 11.02 -14.32
N LEU A 195 2.87 12.30 -13.94
CA LEU A 195 4.12 13.05 -14.01
C LEU A 195 5.21 12.38 -13.17
N ALA A 196 4.94 12.12 -11.88
CA ALA A 196 5.90 11.47 -10.98
C ALA A 196 6.33 10.08 -11.48
N VAL A 197 5.41 9.31 -12.07
CA VAL A 197 5.72 8.03 -12.70
C VAL A 197 6.64 8.23 -13.90
N CYS A 198 6.34 9.16 -14.82
CA CYS A 198 7.23 9.47 -15.94
C CYS A 198 8.64 9.86 -15.46
N ASP A 199 8.73 10.70 -14.44
CA ASP A 199 10.01 11.13 -13.87
C ASP A 199 10.81 9.93 -13.31
N SER A 200 10.14 9.03 -12.57
CA SER A 200 10.78 7.81 -12.03
C SER A 200 11.34 6.87 -13.12
N TYR A 201 10.70 6.84 -14.29
CA TYR A 201 11.17 6.08 -15.46
C TYR A 201 12.06 6.89 -16.41
N SER A 202 12.44 8.12 -16.03
CA SER A 202 13.22 9.04 -16.88
C SER A 202 12.59 9.30 -18.25
N LEU A 203 11.26 9.30 -18.30
CA LEU A 203 10.48 9.66 -19.48
C LEU A 203 10.23 11.18 -19.49
N PRO A 204 10.07 11.80 -20.67
CA PRO A 204 9.60 13.18 -20.75
C PRO A 204 8.26 13.35 -20.04
N ALA A 205 8.04 14.53 -19.45
CA ALA A 205 6.78 14.90 -18.82
C ALA A 205 5.58 14.65 -19.76
N PRO A 206 4.43 14.17 -19.24
CA PRO A 206 3.24 13.95 -20.05
C PRO A 206 2.80 15.23 -20.79
N GLN A 207 2.64 15.13 -22.11
CA GLN A 207 2.27 16.27 -22.96
C GLN A 207 0.78 16.22 -23.26
N TYR A 208 0.00 17.09 -22.64
CA TYR A 208 -1.44 17.20 -22.89
C TYR A 208 -1.69 18.10 -24.10
N GLY A 209 -2.47 17.60 -25.07
CA GLY A 209 -2.83 18.37 -26.26
C GLY A 209 -3.94 19.38 -25.96
N GLU A 210 -3.82 20.59 -26.54
CA GLU A 210 -4.89 21.59 -26.48
C GLU A 210 -6.10 21.13 -27.30
N THR A 211 -7.28 21.24 -26.69
CA THR A 211 -8.55 21.00 -27.38
C THR A 211 -8.92 22.21 -28.22
N THR A 212 -9.18 21.99 -29.51
CA THR A 212 -9.59 23.03 -30.47
C THR A 212 -10.78 22.53 -31.27
N ASP A 213 -11.45 23.38 -32.05
CA ASP A 213 -12.54 22.96 -32.94
C ASP A 213 -12.12 21.85 -33.92
N ILE A 214 -10.83 21.80 -34.27
CA ILE A 214 -10.23 20.80 -35.18
C ILE A 214 -9.83 19.53 -34.43
N LYS A 215 -9.50 19.64 -33.13
CA LYS A 215 -9.14 18.52 -32.25
C LYS A 215 -9.98 18.60 -30.96
N PRO A 216 -11.26 18.22 -31.02
CA PRO A 216 -12.17 18.38 -29.89
C PRO A 216 -11.85 17.41 -28.75
N ASN A 217 -11.18 16.29 -29.06
CA ASN A 217 -10.93 15.21 -28.11
C ASN A 217 -9.64 15.44 -27.31
N PRO A 218 -9.72 15.49 -25.97
CA PRO A 218 -8.54 15.58 -25.11
C PRO A 218 -7.58 14.42 -25.37
N SER A 219 -6.29 14.75 -25.49
CA SER A 219 -5.23 13.77 -25.75
C SER A 219 -4.01 14.02 -24.88
N CYS A 220 -3.24 12.96 -24.64
CA CYS A 220 -2.02 13.00 -23.85
C CYS A 220 -0.97 12.11 -24.50
N ARG A 221 0.24 12.64 -24.67
CA ARG A 221 1.40 11.91 -25.18
C ARG A 221 2.34 11.57 -24.04
N VAL A 222 2.69 10.29 -23.92
CA VAL A 222 3.68 9.76 -22.98
C VAL A 222 4.71 8.95 -23.77
N GLY A 223 5.94 9.45 -23.83
CA GLY A 223 6.99 8.91 -24.70
C GLY A 223 6.56 8.92 -26.17
N GLN A 224 6.48 7.74 -26.77
CA GLN A 224 6.08 7.55 -28.18
C GLN A 224 4.59 7.25 -28.36
N ARG A 225 3.84 7.05 -27.27
CA ARG A 225 2.41 6.71 -27.33
C ARG A 225 1.55 7.95 -27.16
N VAL A 226 0.47 8.02 -27.93
CA VAL A 226 -0.58 9.03 -27.81
C VAL A 226 -1.86 8.34 -27.37
N PHE A 227 -2.50 8.91 -26.36
CA PHE A 227 -3.76 8.43 -25.80
C PHE A 227 -4.83 9.50 -26.04
N VAL A 228 -6.01 9.09 -26.48
CA VAL A 228 -7.15 9.99 -26.74
C VAL A 228 -8.30 9.56 -25.85
N LEU A 229 -8.91 10.51 -25.14
CA LEU A 229 -9.93 10.20 -24.13
C LEU A 229 -11.14 9.45 -24.72
N GLU A 230 -11.59 9.85 -25.90
CA GLU A 230 -12.76 9.25 -26.56
C GLU A 230 -12.59 7.74 -26.82
N ASP A 231 -11.36 7.29 -27.10
CA ASP A 231 -11.07 5.86 -27.36
C ASP A 231 -11.42 4.97 -26.17
N PHE A 232 -11.50 5.55 -24.97
CA PHE A 232 -11.74 4.82 -23.71
C PHE A 232 -13.14 5.03 -23.16
N GLU A 233 -13.76 6.18 -23.44
CA GLU A 233 -15.10 6.52 -22.93
C GLU A 233 -16.22 6.20 -23.90
N ARG A 234 -15.89 5.77 -25.12
CA ARG A 234 -16.87 5.35 -26.12
C ARG A 234 -17.76 4.24 -25.56
N GLY A 235 -19.06 4.52 -25.47
CA GLY A 235 -20.06 3.58 -24.99
C GLY A 235 -20.16 3.46 -23.46
N MET A 236 -19.43 4.28 -22.70
CA MET A 236 -19.62 4.34 -21.25
C MET A 236 -20.94 5.02 -20.90
N VAL A 237 -21.57 4.56 -19.82
CA VAL A 237 -22.78 5.19 -19.27
C VAL A 237 -22.40 6.58 -18.72
N PRO A 238 -23.17 7.64 -19.06
CA PRO A 238 -22.95 8.95 -18.47
C PRO A 238 -22.98 8.89 -16.95
N ASN A 239 -21.92 9.38 -16.31
CA ASN A 239 -21.81 9.46 -14.86
C ASN A 239 -21.63 10.94 -14.44
N PRO A 240 -22.56 11.51 -13.67
CA PRO A 240 -22.53 12.93 -13.29
C PRO A 240 -21.38 13.28 -12.33
N HIS A 241 -20.74 12.28 -11.74
CA HIS A 241 -19.65 12.48 -10.79
C HIS A 241 -18.26 12.55 -11.44
N LEU A 242 -18.16 12.31 -12.75
CA LEU A 242 -16.90 12.30 -13.48
C LEU A 242 -16.18 13.66 -13.36
N GLY A 243 -14.88 13.60 -13.08
CA GLY A 243 -14.04 14.78 -13.01
C GLY A 243 -13.61 15.32 -14.37
N PRO A 244 -12.68 16.29 -14.39
CA PRO A 244 -12.18 16.90 -15.62
C PRO A 244 -11.55 15.86 -16.58
N PRO A 245 -11.69 16.06 -17.91
CA PRO A 245 -11.13 15.16 -18.92
C PRO A 245 -9.64 14.84 -18.77
N LYS A 246 -8.84 15.84 -18.38
CA LYS A 246 -7.39 15.70 -18.16
C LYS A 246 -7.07 14.62 -17.13
N GLU A 247 -7.77 14.64 -15.99
CA GLU A 247 -7.52 13.70 -14.88
C GLU A 247 -8.05 12.31 -15.19
N ARG A 248 -9.20 12.22 -15.89
CA ARG A 248 -9.72 10.95 -16.41
C ARG A 248 -8.74 10.29 -17.38
N LEU A 249 -8.18 11.06 -18.32
CA LEU A 249 -7.19 10.55 -19.26
C LEU A 249 -5.90 10.11 -18.57
N ALA A 250 -5.40 10.90 -17.61
CA ALA A 250 -4.21 10.54 -16.85
C ALA A 250 -4.42 9.24 -16.03
N LEU A 251 -5.57 9.11 -15.36
CA LEU A 251 -5.93 7.89 -14.63
C LEU A 251 -6.03 6.68 -15.57
N HIS A 252 -6.59 6.86 -16.76
CA HIS A 252 -6.64 5.79 -17.77
C HIS A 252 -5.23 5.27 -18.11
N ILE A 253 -4.29 6.19 -18.36
CA ILE A 253 -2.89 5.83 -18.66
C ILE A 253 -2.27 5.07 -17.47
N LEU A 254 -2.45 5.58 -16.24
CA LEU A 254 -1.97 4.92 -15.02
C LEU A 254 -2.57 3.50 -14.84
N ASN A 255 -3.82 3.31 -15.23
CA ASN A 255 -4.48 2.00 -15.18
C ASN A 255 -3.89 0.98 -16.18
N LYS A 256 -3.18 1.42 -17.22
CA LYS A 256 -2.44 0.54 -18.15
C LYS A 256 -1.04 0.15 -17.64
N LEU A 257 -0.56 0.77 -16.58
CA LEU A 257 0.73 0.47 -15.95
C LEU A 257 0.55 -0.61 -14.87
N PRO A 258 1.62 -1.35 -14.52
CA PRO A 258 1.60 -2.39 -13.48
C PRO A 258 1.55 -1.78 -12.06
N LEU A 259 0.74 -0.75 -11.84
CA LEU A 259 0.52 -0.11 -10.55
C LEU A 259 -0.65 -0.77 -9.82
N VAL A 260 -0.62 -0.75 -8.49
CA VAL A 260 -1.68 -1.28 -7.63
C VAL A 260 -3.02 -0.63 -7.97
N LYS A 261 -4.01 -1.47 -8.29
CA LYS A 261 -5.39 -1.07 -8.58
C LYS A 261 -6.21 -1.04 -7.29
N GLU A 262 -7.33 -0.35 -7.33
CA GLU A 262 -8.32 -0.41 -6.26
C GLU A 262 -8.74 -1.86 -6.03
N HIS A 263 -8.66 -2.29 -4.76
CA HIS A 263 -9.03 -3.63 -4.34
C HIS A 263 -9.42 -3.62 -2.87
N VAL A 264 -10.05 -4.71 -2.43
CA VAL A 264 -10.20 -5.04 -1.02
C VAL A 264 -9.10 -6.04 -0.69
N GLU A 265 -8.27 -5.70 0.29
CA GLU A 265 -7.21 -6.58 0.76
C GLU A 265 -7.76 -7.54 1.81
N THR A 266 -7.57 -8.84 1.59
CA THR A 266 -7.79 -9.90 2.59
C THR A 266 -6.44 -10.33 3.13
N ARG A 267 -6.33 -10.49 4.45
CA ARG A 267 -5.10 -10.88 5.13
C ARG A 267 -5.41 -11.95 6.17
N LEU A 268 -4.52 -12.92 6.27
CA LEU A 268 -4.58 -13.92 7.32
C LEU A 268 -4.30 -13.27 8.67
N LEU A 269 -4.96 -13.77 9.71
CA LEU A 269 -4.66 -13.43 11.09
C LEU A 269 -3.86 -14.56 11.73
N TYR A 270 -2.83 -14.20 12.49
CA TYR A 270 -1.98 -15.12 13.23
C TYR A 270 -2.18 -14.92 14.73
N SER A 271 -2.22 -16.02 15.49
CA SER A 271 -2.33 -15.94 16.94
C SER A 271 -0.94 -15.86 17.57
N PRO A 272 -0.71 -14.97 18.55
CA PRO A 272 0.55 -14.93 19.28
C PRO A 272 0.84 -16.21 20.06
N LEU A 273 -0.17 -17.05 20.33
CA LEU A 273 -0.02 -18.33 21.03
C LEU A 273 0.32 -19.49 20.07
N GLN A 274 0.06 -19.33 18.78
CA GLN A 274 0.34 -20.34 17.74
C GLN A 274 0.84 -19.64 16.46
N PRO A 275 2.07 -19.10 16.46
CA PRO A 275 2.57 -18.28 15.36
C PRO A 275 2.69 -19.04 14.02
N ASN A 276 2.81 -20.38 14.09
CA ASN A 276 2.98 -21.25 12.91
C ASN A 276 1.67 -21.93 12.46
N ILE A 277 0.54 -21.63 13.08
CA ILE A 277 -0.76 -22.22 12.74
C ILE A 277 -1.67 -21.09 12.29
N GLU A 278 -2.11 -21.17 11.03
CA GLU A 278 -3.09 -20.25 10.45
C GLU A 278 -4.33 -20.22 11.31
N GLN A 279 -4.81 -19.02 11.66
CA GLN A 279 -6.01 -18.91 12.46
C GLN A 279 -7.24 -18.67 11.59
N VAL A 280 -7.19 -17.81 10.55
CA VAL A 280 -8.22 -17.67 9.49
C VAL A 280 -7.84 -16.66 8.38
N SER A 281 -8.66 -16.56 7.32
CA SER A 281 -8.59 -15.60 6.19
C SER A 281 -9.74 -14.59 6.13
#